data_AF-A0A1A8X7G4-F1
#
_entry.id   AF-A0A1A8X7G4-F1
#
_cell.length_a   1.000
_cell.length_b   1.000
_cell.length_c   1.000
_cell.angle_alpha   90.00
_cell.angle_beta   90.00
_cell.angle_gamma   90.00
#
_symmetry.space_group_name_H-M   'P 1'
#
loop_
_entity.id
_entity.type
_entity.pdbx_description
1 polymer ?
#
loop_
_entity_poly.entity_id
_entity_poly.type
_entity_poly.pdbx_seq_one_letter_code
_entity_poly.pdbx_strand_id
1 'polypeptide(L)'
;MADQDNMDYLNSKIKYNLLNKKFYGTPYDIYCSDIKEEQHYYKDIDHLCNKLCANFQKVLITLYYHPNNTEECKNLNYWLYNEVHNMYSDKITGDISTSSIIRKFDAVWKNYDQNSLCKFDIYNIKRDDFEKLKVVYDFYQDYQTIQHRIAAQEKKCSSNLYKYIENSKEKYNHFDTTCSNGKEGDNLHICKEFEYIKNVDRSIDISKVSCTESKELQKRIEQHEDSLREGGKDSSYMYQNSQVQHEASTYSTSSQIAMAIIFPFFGIVLIFFILHK
;
A
#
# COMPACT_ATOMS: atom_id res chain seq x y z
N MET A 1 -20.84 -3.67 13.57
CA MET A 1 -20.24 -2.38 13.15
C MET A 1 -20.41 -2.31 11.66
N ALA A 2 -21.04 -1.24 11.16
CA ALA A 2 -21.31 -1.07 9.73
C ALA A 2 -19.97 -0.98 8.97
N ASP A 3 -19.81 -1.79 7.93
CA ASP A 3 -18.74 -1.60 6.97
C ASP A 3 -19.09 -0.38 6.12
N GLN A 4 -18.10 0.50 6.01
CA GLN A 4 -18.22 1.87 5.62
C GLN A 4 -17.06 2.09 4.67
N ASP A 5 -17.30 2.30 3.36
CA ASP A 5 -16.31 2.48 2.28
C ASP A 5 -14.88 2.27 2.79
N ASN A 6 -14.43 1.02 2.84
CA ASN A 6 -13.20 0.67 3.57
C ASN A 6 -11.95 1.29 2.91
N MET A 7 -12.13 2.05 1.82
CA MET A 7 -11.07 2.67 1.04
C MET A 7 -10.01 1.64 0.64
N ASP A 8 -10.40 0.36 0.50
CA ASP A 8 -9.50 -0.77 0.22
C ASP A 8 -8.79 -0.66 -1.12
N TYR A 9 -9.25 0.26 -1.98
CA TYR A 9 -8.63 0.61 -3.24
C TYR A 9 -7.39 1.51 -3.09
N LEU A 10 -7.15 2.10 -1.91
CA LEU A 10 -5.99 2.95 -1.65
C LEU A 10 -4.71 2.09 -1.71
N ASN A 11 -3.64 2.62 -2.29
CA ASN A 11 -2.43 1.84 -2.54
C ASN A 11 -1.77 1.37 -1.23
N SER A 12 -1.75 2.21 -0.20
CA SER A 12 -1.26 1.87 1.14
C SER A 12 -2.04 0.68 1.72
N LYS A 13 -3.38 0.71 1.61
CA LYS A 13 -4.28 -0.37 2.06
C LYS A 13 -4.08 -1.65 1.26
N ILE A 14 -3.98 -1.57 -0.07
CA ILE A 14 -3.68 -2.72 -0.93
C ILE A 14 -2.36 -3.37 -0.51
N LYS A 15 -1.29 -2.57 -0.34
CA LYS A 15 0.03 -3.06 0.09
C LYS A 15 -0.05 -3.77 1.44
N TYR A 16 -0.71 -3.16 2.42
CA TYR A 16 -0.81 -3.73 3.77
C TYR A 16 -1.67 -5.00 3.77
N ASN A 17 -2.76 -5.02 3.00
CA ASN A 17 -3.58 -6.21 2.83
C ASN A 17 -2.78 -7.37 2.20
N LEU A 18 -1.87 -7.08 1.25
CA LEU A 18 -0.96 -8.07 0.69
C LEU A 18 0.06 -8.59 1.72
N LEU A 19 0.60 -7.71 2.57
CA LEU A 19 1.52 -8.08 3.65
C LEU A 19 0.81 -8.85 4.76
N ASN A 20 -0.47 -8.60 4.98
CA ASN A 20 -1.29 -9.26 6.00
C ASN A 20 -1.79 -10.65 5.61
N LYS A 21 -1.68 -11.03 4.32
CA LYS A 21 -2.04 -12.37 3.85
C LYS A 21 -1.38 -13.45 4.70
N LYS A 22 -2.16 -14.49 5.00
CA LYS A 22 -1.67 -15.63 5.79
C LYS A 22 -0.47 -16.28 5.13
N PHE A 23 0.52 -16.60 5.95
CA PHE A 23 1.66 -17.42 5.57
C PHE A 23 1.31 -18.90 5.78
N TYR A 24 1.50 -19.72 4.76
CA TYR A 24 1.24 -21.17 4.78
C TYR A 24 2.50 -22.01 4.46
N GLY A 25 3.68 -21.40 4.47
CA GLY A 25 4.94 -22.08 4.19
C GLY A 25 5.59 -22.69 5.44
N THR A 26 6.78 -23.26 5.24
CA THR A 26 7.61 -23.74 6.34
C THR A 26 7.99 -22.57 7.25
N PRO A 27 7.78 -22.68 8.58
CA PRO A 27 8.19 -21.64 9.52
C PRO A 27 9.66 -21.26 9.38
N TYR A 28 9.95 -19.97 9.55
CA TYR A 28 11.29 -19.38 9.54
C TYR A 28 11.96 -19.56 10.91
N ASP A 29 12.01 -20.81 11.39
CA ASP A 29 12.41 -21.14 12.77
C ASP A 29 13.80 -20.65 13.14
N ILE A 30 14.75 -20.67 12.20
CA ILE A 30 16.12 -20.20 12.40
C ILE A 30 16.16 -18.69 12.69
N TYR A 31 15.27 -17.91 12.07
CA TYR A 31 15.25 -16.45 12.24
C TYR A 31 14.34 -16.03 13.40
N CYS A 32 13.32 -16.83 13.70
CA CYS A 32 12.31 -16.53 14.71
C CYS A 32 12.53 -17.24 16.04
N SER A 33 13.59 -18.03 16.23
CA SER A 33 13.85 -18.78 17.47
C SER A 33 13.85 -17.89 18.70
N ASP A 34 14.61 -16.80 18.65
CA ASP A 34 14.90 -15.96 19.83
C ASP A 34 13.70 -15.10 20.23
N ILE A 35 12.87 -14.73 19.25
CA ILE A 35 11.66 -13.94 19.49
C ILE A 35 10.49 -14.82 19.96
N LYS A 36 10.49 -16.12 19.63
CA LYS A 36 9.51 -17.09 20.12
C LYS A 36 9.59 -17.29 21.64
N GLU A 37 10.75 -17.09 22.25
CA GLU A 37 10.89 -17.16 23.71
C GLU A 37 10.02 -16.11 24.43
N GLU A 38 9.72 -15.00 23.74
CA GLU A 38 8.90 -13.90 24.25
C GLU A 38 7.39 -14.14 24.09
N GLN A 39 6.96 -15.29 23.55
CA GLN A 39 5.53 -15.60 23.29
C GLN A 39 4.65 -15.46 24.53
N HIS A 40 5.19 -15.79 25.70
CA HIS A 40 4.49 -15.69 26.97
C HIS A 40 4.10 -14.24 27.31
N TYR A 41 4.90 -13.27 26.87
CA TYR A 41 4.66 -11.85 27.07
C TYR A 41 3.98 -11.23 25.83
N TYR A 42 4.30 -11.66 24.62
CA TYR A 42 3.72 -11.19 23.37
C TYR A 42 3.02 -12.33 22.63
N LYS A 43 1.71 -12.46 22.87
CA LYS A 43 0.89 -13.48 22.21
C LYS A 43 0.95 -13.31 20.68
N ASP A 44 1.15 -14.43 19.98
CA ASP A 44 1.20 -14.53 18.51
C ASP A 44 2.41 -13.82 17.87
N ILE A 45 3.46 -13.50 18.66
CA ILE A 45 4.69 -12.87 18.17
C ILE A 45 5.46 -13.77 17.19
N ASP A 46 5.41 -15.08 17.41
CA ASP A 46 5.96 -16.08 16.50
C ASP A 46 5.28 -16.04 15.12
N HIS A 47 3.95 -15.90 15.09
CA HIS A 47 3.20 -15.77 13.85
C HIS A 47 3.56 -14.47 13.12
N LEU A 48 3.66 -13.35 13.85
CA LEU A 48 4.10 -12.07 13.27
C LEU A 48 5.53 -12.16 12.72
N CYS A 49 6.46 -12.81 13.43
CA CYS A 49 7.82 -13.03 12.95
C CYS A 49 7.88 -13.85 11.66
N ASN A 50 7.13 -14.95 11.58
CA ASN A 50 7.06 -15.76 10.36
C ASN A 50 6.51 -14.95 9.18
N LYS A 51 5.47 -14.14 9.43
CA LYS A 51 4.89 -13.26 8.42
C LYS A 51 5.89 -12.19 7.96
N LEU A 52 6.64 -11.60 8.89
CA LEU A 52 7.72 -10.67 8.58
C LEU A 52 8.76 -11.34 7.67
N CYS A 53 9.30 -12.50 8.03
CA CYS A 53 10.31 -13.19 7.23
C CYS A 53 9.80 -13.52 5.81
N ALA A 54 8.56 -14.00 5.70
CA ALA A 54 7.93 -14.29 4.41
C ALA A 54 7.79 -13.04 3.53
N ASN A 55 7.39 -11.91 4.10
CA ASN A 55 7.26 -10.64 3.38
C ASN A 55 8.63 -10.07 3.03
N PHE A 56 9.60 -10.20 3.92
CA PHE A 56 10.99 -9.80 3.67
C PHE A 56 11.56 -10.56 2.47
N GLN A 57 11.35 -11.87 2.38
CA GLN A 57 11.79 -12.64 1.21
C GLN A 57 11.27 -12.04 -0.11
N LYS A 58 10.00 -11.62 -0.15
CA LYS A 58 9.43 -10.96 -1.33
C LYS A 58 10.11 -9.63 -1.61
N VAL A 59 10.39 -8.83 -0.59
CA VAL A 59 11.12 -7.56 -0.74
C VAL A 59 12.52 -7.79 -1.29
N LEU A 60 13.27 -8.77 -0.79
CA LEU A 60 14.61 -9.09 -1.32
C LEU A 60 14.57 -9.53 -2.78
N ILE A 61 13.56 -10.32 -3.17
CA ILE A 61 13.34 -10.71 -4.57
C ILE A 61 13.07 -9.45 -5.42
N THR A 62 12.21 -8.55 -4.95
CA THR A 62 11.93 -7.29 -5.65
C THR A 62 13.19 -6.44 -5.80
N LEU A 63 13.99 -6.29 -4.75
CA LEU A 63 15.24 -5.54 -4.77
C LEU A 63 16.30 -6.18 -5.67
N TYR A 64 16.31 -7.50 -5.80
CA TYR A 64 17.20 -8.18 -6.74
C TYR A 64 16.90 -7.79 -8.20
N TYR A 65 15.62 -7.75 -8.59
CA TYR A 65 15.21 -7.36 -9.95
C TYR A 65 15.15 -5.84 -10.15
N HIS A 66 14.88 -5.09 -9.09
CA HIS A 66 14.72 -3.63 -9.09
C HIS A 66 15.49 -3.01 -7.91
N PRO A 67 16.84 -2.94 -7.97
CA PRO A 67 17.67 -2.48 -6.84
C PRO A 67 17.37 -1.07 -6.35
N ASN A 68 16.83 -0.22 -7.23
CA ASN A 68 16.45 1.16 -6.88
C ASN A 68 15.11 1.24 -6.13
N ASN A 69 14.34 0.15 -6.04
CA ASN A 69 13.04 0.12 -5.38
C ASN A 69 13.17 -0.06 -3.85
N THR A 70 13.95 0.82 -3.22
CA THR A 70 14.19 0.83 -1.77
C THR A 70 12.93 1.13 -0.95
N GLU A 71 11.89 1.66 -1.59
CA GLU A 71 10.61 1.98 -0.99
C GLU A 71 9.85 0.74 -0.49
N GLU A 72 10.07 -0.44 -1.08
CA GLU A 72 9.51 -1.71 -0.57
C GLU A 72 10.02 -2.05 0.83
N CYS A 73 11.29 -1.73 1.10
CA CYS A 73 11.87 -1.90 2.43
C CYS A 73 11.20 -0.99 3.45
N LYS A 74 10.98 0.28 3.06
CA LYS A 74 10.30 1.28 3.89
C LYS A 74 8.85 0.88 4.17
N ASN A 75 8.14 0.39 3.17
CA ASN A 75 6.77 -0.13 3.30
C ASN A 75 6.71 -1.31 4.28
N LEU A 76 7.64 -2.25 4.18
CA LEU A 76 7.73 -3.39 5.11
C LEU A 76 8.02 -2.91 6.54
N ASN A 77 8.88 -1.91 6.69
CA ASN A 77 9.22 -1.34 7.99
C ASN A 77 7.99 -0.69 8.65
N TYR A 78 7.31 0.23 7.96
CA TYR A 78 6.07 0.85 8.45
C TYR A 78 4.97 -0.16 8.75
N TRP A 79 4.82 -1.19 7.91
CA TRP A 79 3.88 -2.27 8.16
C TRP A 79 4.19 -3.02 9.46
N LEU A 80 5.46 -3.36 9.72
CA LEU A 80 5.84 -4.06 10.94
C LEU A 80 5.51 -3.24 12.19
N TYR A 81 5.85 -1.95 12.21
CA TYR A 81 5.47 -1.06 13.32
C TYR A 81 3.95 -0.97 13.48
N ASN A 82 3.20 -0.90 12.38
CA ASN A 82 1.73 -0.89 12.43
C ASN A 82 1.19 -2.17 13.08
N GLU A 83 1.65 -3.35 12.68
CA GLU A 83 1.21 -4.61 13.28
C GLU A 83 1.60 -4.70 14.76
N VAL A 84 2.83 -4.30 15.10
CA VAL A 84 3.31 -4.29 16.49
C VAL A 84 2.48 -3.34 17.36
N HIS A 85 2.17 -2.14 16.90
CA HIS A 85 1.31 -1.19 17.63
C HIS A 85 -0.11 -1.73 17.78
N ASN A 86 -0.68 -2.36 16.74
CA ASN A 86 -2.03 -2.92 16.81
C ASN A 86 -2.13 -4.10 17.78
N MET A 87 -1.13 -4.99 17.77
CA MET A 87 -1.14 -6.19 18.60
C MET A 87 -0.75 -5.93 20.06
N TYR A 88 0.10 -4.93 20.31
CA TYR A 88 0.78 -4.74 21.60
C TYR A 88 0.73 -3.30 22.10
N SER A 89 -0.33 -2.56 21.75
CA SER A 89 -0.51 -1.14 22.10
C SER A 89 -0.33 -0.82 23.59
N ASP A 90 -0.73 -1.73 24.48
CA ASP A 90 -0.63 -1.64 25.94
C ASP A 90 0.81 -1.81 26.46
N LYS A 91 1.70 -2.39 25.64
CA LYS A 91 3.09 -2.72 26.00
C LYS A 91 4.10 -1.76 25.41
N ILE A 92 3.65 -0.76 24.63
CA ILE A 92 4.51 0.21 23.96
C ILE A 92 4.15 1.60 24.45
N THR A 93 5.01 2.14 25.31
CA THR A 93 4.83 3.45 25.93
C THR A 93 6.04 4.33 25.65
N GLY A 94 5.82 5.63 25.43
CA GLY A 94 6.91 6.58 25.20
C GLY A 94 7.58 6.38 23.83
N ASP A 95 8.91 6.42 23.82
CA ASP A 95 9.72 6.28 22.60
C ASP A 95 9.75 4.82 22.12
N ILE A 96 9.29 4.59 20.90
CA ILE A 96 9.14 3.25 20.33
C ILE A 96 10.48 2.55 20.09
N SER A 97 11.58 3.29 19.94
CA SER A 97 12.92 2.72 19.80
C SER A 97 13.39 1.96 21.05
N THR A 98 12.83 2.30 22.22
CA THR A 98 13.16 1.67 23.51
C THR A 98 12.34 0.41 23.77
N SER A 99 11.33 0.15 22.93
CA SER A 99 10.46 -1.02 23.05
C SER A 99 11.23 -2.32 22.84
N SER A 100 11.17 -3.22 23.83
CA SER A 100 11.84 -4.53 23.77
C SER A 100 11.38 -5.36 22.55
N ILE A 101 10.10 -5.32 22.19
CA ILE A 101 9.59 -6.02 21.01
C ILE A 101 10.15 -5.47 19.70
N ILE A 102 10.28 -4.14 19.56
CA ILE A 102 10.90 -3.53 18.38
C ILE A 102 12.37 -3.93 18.28
N ARG A 103 13.09 -3.99 19.40
CA ARG A 103 14.49 -4.44 19.44
C ARG A 103 14.64 -5.92 19.07
N LYS A 104 13.69 -6.78 19.45
CA LYS A 104 13.66 -8.19 19.02
C LYS A 104 13.42 -8.31 17.53
N PHE A 105 12.49 -7.53 16.97
CA PHE A 105 12.26 -7.49 15.52
C PHE A 105 13.44 -6.92 14.74
N ASP A 106 14.16 -5.93 15.26
CA ASP A 106 15.44 -5.45 14.69
C ASP A 106 16.48 -6.58 14.60
N ALA A 107 16.57 -7.43 15.63
CA ALA A 107 17.46 -8.60 15.60
C ALA A 107 17.05 -9.64 14.54
N VAL A 108 15.76 -9.97 14.46
CA VAL A 108 15.22 -10.85 13.40
C VAL A 108 15.56 -10.29 12.03
N TRP A 109 15.32 -8.99 11.83
CA TRP A 109 15.57 -8.30 10.57
C TRP A 109 17.03 -8.36 10.15
N LYS A 110 17.96 -8.08 11.05
CA LYS A 110 19.42 -8.16 10.81
C LYS A 110 19.89 -9.56 10.48
N ASN A 111 19.35 -10.57 11.17
CA ASN A 111 19.68 -11.97 10.92
C ASN A 111 19.21 -12.41 9.52
N TYR A 112 18.09 -11.86 9.06
CA TYR A 112 17.53 -12.13 7.74
C TYR A 112 18.29 -11.39 6.62
N ASP A 113 18.60 -10.10 6.81
CA ASP A 113 19.28 -9.24 5.83
C ASP A 113 20.80 -9.16 6.00
N GLN A 114 21.46 -10.30 5.82
CA GLN A 114 22.92 -10.40 6.00
C GLN A 114 23.71 -9.52 5.02
N ASN A 115 23.12 -9.14 3.89
CA ASN A 115 23.75 -8.30 2.87
C ASN A 115 23.40 -6.81 3.01
N SER A 116 22.63 -6.42 4.03
CA SER A 116 22.21 -5.04 4.27
C SER A 116 21.51 -4.39 3.07
N LEU A 117 20.74 -5.17 2.30
CA LEU A 117 19.99 -4.69 1.13
C LEU A 117 18.74 -3.90 1.50
N CYS A 118 18.20 -4.15 2.69
CA CYS A 118 16.98 -3.55 3.19
C CYS A 118 17.16 -3.28 4.68
N LYS A 119 17.62 -2.08 5.01
CA LYS A 119 17.94 -1.72 6.40
C LYS A 119 16.68 -1.56 7.25
N PHE A 120 16.72 -2.08 8.48
CA PHE A 120 15.69 -1.77 9.48
C PHE A 120 15.85 -0.33 9.99
N ASP A 121 14.81 0.47 9.83
CA ASP A 121 14.71 1.79 10.44
C ASP A 121 14.22 1.65 11.89
N ILE A 122 15.03 2.17 12.82
CA ILE A 122 14.62 2.37 14.21
C ILE A 122 14.20 3.82 14.34
N TYR A 123 12.94 4.04 14.73
CA TYR A 123 12.38 5.37 14.90
C TYR A 123 12.48 5.79 16.37
N ASN A 124 13.40 6.71 16.66
CA ASN A 124 13.57 7.30 17.99
C ASN A 124 12.56 8.43 18.18
N ILE A 125 11.29 8.07 18.23
CA ILE A 125 10.15 8.99 18.36
C ILE A 125 9.06 8.35 19.19
N LYS A 126 8.13 9.18 19.70
CA LYS A 126 6.97 8.67 20.43
C LYS A 126 6.03 7.92 19.50
N ARG A 127 5.33 6.92 20.06
CA ARG A 127 4.33 6.13 19.33
C ARG A 127 3.31 7.00 18.60
N ASP A 128 2.74 7.99 19.28
CA ASP A 128 1.71 8.87 18.70
C ASP A 128 2.25 9.68 17.52
N ASP A 129 3.53 10.09 17.55
CA ASP A 129 4.14 10.82 16.45
C ASP A 129 4.48 9.90 15.28
N PHE A 130 4.88 8.65 15.55
CA PHE A 130 4.99 7.63 14.52
C PHE A 130 3.65 7.36 13.83
N GLU A 131 2.57 7.19 14.59
CA GLU A 131 1.23 6.95 14.02
C GLU A 131 0.77 8.11 13.13
N LYS A 132 1.05 9.36 13.52
CA LYS A 132 0.79 10.53 12.66
C LYS A 132 1.69 10.57 11.42
N LEU A 133 2.99 10.27 11.54
CA LEU A 133 3.91 10.22 10.40
C LEU A 133 3.48 9.14 9.41
N LYS A 134 3.03 8.00 9.91
CA LYS A 134 2.46 6.93 9.09
C LYS A 134 1.26 7.40 8.28
N VAL A 135 0.34 8.19 8.87
CA VAL A 135 -0.80 8.76 8.11
C VAL A 135 -0.29 9.61 6.94
N VAL A 136 0.73 10.44 7.15
CA VAL A 136 1.33 11.24 6.07
C VAL A 136 2.00 10.34 5.03
N TYR A 137 2.77 9.34 5.47
CA TYR A 137 3.43 8.39 4.58
C TYR A 137 2.43 7.61 3.71
N ASP A 138 1.38 7.05 4.30
CA ASP A 138 0.31 6.36 3.59
C ASP A 138 -0.34 7.27 2.55
N PHE A 139 -0.58 8.55 2.90
CA PHE A 139 -1.16 9.52 1.96
C PHE A 139 -0.27 9.75 0.73
N TYR A 140 1.05 9.80 0.90
CA TYR A 140 1.99 9.88 -0.23
C TYR A 140 1.87 8.67 -1.16
N GLN A 141 1.72 7.46 -0.60
CA GLN A 141 1.48 6.24 -1.40
C GLN A 141 0.14 6.28 -2.12
N ASP A 142 -0.86 6.90 -1.52
CA ASP A 142 -2.24 6.95 -1.98
C ASP A 142 -2.53 8.09 -2.95
N TYR A 143 -1.63 9.08 -3.05
CA TYR A 143 -1.87 10.36 -3.72
C TYR A 143 -2.40 10.21 -5.14
N GLN A 144 -1.77 9.37 -5.96
CA GLN A 144 -2.18 9.15 -7.35
C GLN A 144 -3.59 8.55 -7.43
N THR A 145 -3.89 7.56 -6.58
CA THR A 145 -5.21 6.91 -6.52
C THR A 145 -6.29 7.89 -6.06
N ILE A 146 -5.98 8.73 -5.06
CA ILE A 146 -6.88 9.78 -4.58
C ILE A 146 -7.17 10.79 -5.69
N GLN A 147 -6.13 11.32 -6.34
CA GLN A 147 -6.27 12.31 -7.42
C GLN A 147 -7.11 11.77 -8.57
N HIS A 148 -6.84 10.53 -9.00
CA HIS A 148 -7.60 9.87 -10.05
C HIS A 148 -9.09 9.74 -9.69
N ARG A 149 -9.41 9.28 -8.47
CA ARG A 149 -10.80 9.16 -8.02
C ARG A 149 -11.52 10.50 -7.92
N ILE A 150 -10.87 11.50 -7.34
CA ILE A 150 -11.43 12.85 -7.23
C ILE A 150 -11.73 13.42 -8.63
N ALA A 151 -10.83 13.20 -9.60
CA ALA A 151 -11.05 13.64 -10.97
C ALA A 151 -12.24 12.90 -11.62
N ALA A 152 -12.31 11.58 -11.47
CA ALA A 152 -13.38 10.74 -12.02
C ALA A 152 -14.78 11.06 -11.44
N GLN A 153 -14.84 11.65 -10.25
CA GLN A 153 -16.08 12.00 -9.55
C GLN A 153 -16.37 13.51 -9.58
N GLU A 154 -15.86 14.24 -10.58
CA GLU A 154 -16.09 15.69 -10.74
C GLU A 154 -15.76 16.49 -9.47
N LYS A 155 -14.61 16.19 -8.86
CA LYS A 155 -14.14 16.76 -7.59
C LYS A 155 -14.98 16.39 -6.36
N LYS A 156 -15.96 15.50 -6.45
CA LYS A 156 -16.69 14.97 -5.29
C LYS A 156 -15.98 13.75 -4.71
N CYS A 157 -16.18 13.48 -3.43
CA CYS A 157 -15.64 12.31 -2.75
C CYS A 157 -16.61 11.76 -1.69
N SER A 158 -16.42 10.50 -1.31
CA SER A 158 -17.16 9.89 -0.20
C SER A 158 -16.80 10.58 1.13
N SER A 159 -17.67 10.47 2.13
CA SER A 159 -17.42 11.01 3.47
C SER A 159 -16.16 10.43 4.09
N ASN A 160 -15.86 9.16 3.83
CA ASN A 160 -14.65 8.51 4.31
C ASN A 160 -13.38 9.10 3.67
N LEU A 161 -13.36 9.20 2.34
CA LEU A 161 -12.22 9.76 1.63
C LEU A 161 -11.99 11.23 2.01
N TYR A 162 -13.06 12.01 2.18
CA TYR A 162 -12.98 13.38 2.67
C TYR A 162 -12.28 13.46 4.03
N LYS A 163 -12.74 12.66 5.01
CA LYS A 163 -12.12 12.60 6.35
C LYS A 163 -10.67 12.17 6.31
N TYR A 164 -10.34 11.20 5.44
CA TYR A 164 -8.96 10.74 5.27
C TYR A 164 -8.04 11.86 4.74
N ILE A 165 -8.49 12.61 3.73
CA ILE A 165 -7.74 13.74 3.17
C ILE A 165 -7.53 14.83 4.23
N GLU A 166 -8.59 15.24 4.93
CA GLU A 166 -8.50 16.31 5.93
C GLU A 166 -7.64 15.91 7.14
N ASN A 167 -7.77 14.67 7.63
CA ASN A 167 -6.91 14.14 8.69
C ASN A 167 -5.43 14.12 8.24
N SER A 168 -5.15 13.70 7.00
CA SER A 168 -3.78 13.64 6.47
C SER A 168 -3.16 15.03 6.34
N LYS A 169 -3.93 16.04 5.91
CA LYS A 169 -3.50 17.45 5.91
C LYS A 169 -3.20 17.97 7.30
N GLU A 170 -4.06 17.68 8.27
CA GLU A 170 -3.86 18.11 9.65
C GLU A 170 -2.51 17.57 10.18
N LYS A 171 -2.23 16.27 9.96
CA LYS A 171 -0.96 15.67 10.41
C LYS A 171 0.24 16.21 9.64
N TYR A 172 0.11 16.43 8.33
CA TYR A 172 1.13 17.08 7.53
C TYR A 172 1.45 18.49 8.07
N ASN A 173 0.44 19.34 8.26
CA ASN A 173 0.61 20.71 8.74
C ASN A 173 1.20 20.76 10.15
N HIS A 174 0.84 19.81 11.01
CA HIS A 174 1.43 19.66 12.34
C HIS A 174 2.94 19.46 12.24
N PHE A 175 3.42 18.55 11.40
CA PHE A 175 4.86 18.33 11.23
C PHE A 175 5.56 19.43 10.45
N ASP A 176 4.92 20.01 9.44
CA ASP A 176 5.48 21.13 8.68
C ASP A 176 5.72 22.34 9.60
N THR A 177 4.78 22.63 10.51
CA THR A 177 4.94 23.66 11.55
C THR A 177 6.02 23.28 12.56
N THR A 178 5.97 22.04 13.07
CA THR A 178 6.93 21.55 14.08
C THR A 178 8.36 21.64 13.56
N CYS A 179 8.60 21.21 12.32
CA CYS A 179 9.92 21.16 11.71
C CYS A 179 10.43 22.52 11.20
N SER A 180 9.53 23.47 10.99
CA SER A 180 9.89 24.87 10.70
C SER A 180 10.32 25.63 11.97
N ASN A 181 9.78 25.26 13.13
CA ASN A 181 10.05 25.93 14.41
C ASN A 181 11.33 25.45 15.11
N GLY A 182 11.97 24.37 14.64
CA GLY A 182 13.26 23.90 15.14
C GLY A 182 13.45 22.39 15.04
N LYS A 183 14.68 21.94 14.78
CA LYS A 183 15.07 20.52 14.62
C LYS A 183 15.98 20.06 15.77
N GLU A 184 15.48 20.15 17.00
CA GLU A 184 16.22 19.80 18.22
C GLU A 184 15.47 18.74 19.05
N GLY A 185 16.20 17.97 19.86
CA GLY A 185 15.63 16.92 20.72
C GLY A 185 14.79 15.90 19.95
N ASP A 186 13.63 15.54 20.49
CA ASP A 186 12.65 14.62 19.87
C ASP A 186 12.25 15.06 18.45
N ASN A 187 12.21 16.37 18.17
CA ASN A 187 11.82 16.88 16.86
C ASN A 187 12.84 16.56 15.77
N LEU A 188 14.12 16.34 16.10
CA LEU A 188 15.15 16.00 15.10
C LEU A 188 14.79 14.72 14.34
N HIS A 189 14.40 13.67 15.07
CA HIS A 189 14.07 12.37 14.49
C HIS A 189 12.73 12.41 13.73
N ILE A 190 11.73 13.09 14.29
CA ILE A 190 10.45 13.33 13.63
C ILE A 190 10.67 14.05 12.30
N CYS A 191 11.43 15.14 12.30
CA CYS A 191 11.67 15.94 11.11
C CYS A 191 12.53 15.21 10.09
N LYS A 192 13.49 14.38 10.50
CA LYS A 192 14.25 13.55 9.56
C LYS A 192 13.32 12.62 8.78
N GLU A 193 12.38 11.96 9.45
CA GLU A 193 11.42 11.08 8.80
C GLU A 193 10.41 11.86 7.95
N PHE A 194 9.89 12.99 8.44
CA PHE A 194 8.99 13.84 7.67
C PHE A 194 9.64 14.35 6.38
N GLU A 195 10.91 14.77 6.43
CA GLU A 195 11.66 15.16 5.24
C GLU A 195 11.89 13.99 4.30
N TYR A 196 12.13 12.77 4.82
CA TYR A 196 12.17 11.57 3.99
C TYR A 196 10.86 11.41 3.21
N ILE A 197 9.71 11.48 3.90
CA ILE A 197 8.38 11.35 3.28
C ILE A 197 8.19 12.41 2.18
N LYS A 198 8.50 13.68 2.44
CA LYS A 198 8.43 14.76 1.43
C LYS A 198 9.33 14.51 0.21
N ASN A 199 10.43 13.80 0.40
CA ASN A 199 11.37 13.47 -0.67
C ASN A 199 10.98 12.22 -1.47
N VAL A 200 10.03 11.40 -1.00
CA VAL A 200 9.48 10.27 -1.78
C VAL A 200 8.93 10.79 -3.11
N ASP A 201 8.17 11.88 -3.06
CA ASP A 201 7.74 12.62 -4.25
C ASP A 201 7.55 14.11 -3.93
N ARG A 202 8.51 14.93 -4.38
CA ARG A 202 8.49 16.39 -4.16
C ARG A 202 7.41 17.11 -4.97
N SER A 203 6.78 16.44 -5.93
CA SER A 203 5.68 17.02 -6.71
C SER A 203 4.35 16.98 -5.96
N ILE A 204 4.26 16.15 -4.91
CA ILE A 204 3.06 16.04 -4.08
C ILE A 204 2.94 17.28 -3.18
N ASP A 205 1.80 17.96 -3.31
CA ASP A 205 1.39 19.02 -2.42
C ASP A 205 0.09 18.60 -1.71
N ILE A 206 0.24 18.01 -0.51
CA ILE A 206 -0.90 17.52 0.30
C ILE A 206 -1.89 18.66 0.58
N SER A 207 -1.39 19.89 0.78
CA SER A 207 -2.23 21.04 1.13
C SER A 207 -3.23 21.40 0.03
N LYS A 208 -2.91 21.09 -1.24
CA LYS A 208 -3.75 21.37 -2.40
C LYS A 208 -4.77 20.28 -2.72
N VAL A 209 -4.63 19.08 -2.16
CA VAL A 209 -5.59 17.99 -2.40
C VAL A 209 -6.93 18.38 -1.78
N SER A 210 -8.01 18.42 -2.54
CA SER A 210 -9.33 18.72 -1.99
C SER A 210 -10.42 18.08 -2.82
N CYS A 211 -11.54 17.80 -2.16
CA CYS A 211 -12.75 17.32 -2.78
C CYS A 211 -13.98 17.83 -2.01
N THR A 212 -15.11 17.87 -2.69
CA THR A 212 -16.41 18.18 -2.08
C THR A 212 -16.98 16.89 -1.50
N GLU A 213 -17.20 16.86 -0.18
CA GLU A 213 -17.86 15.75 0.48
C GLU A 213 -19.26 15.51 -0.12
N SER A 214 -19.54 14.26 -0.49
CA SER A 214 -20.84 13.85 -1.01
C SER A 214 -21.36 12.65 -0.22
N LYS A 215 -22.34 12.90 0.64
CA LYS A 215 -23.06 11.85 1.37
C LYS A 215 -23.79 10.89 0.43
N GLU A 216 -24.18 11.35 -0.76
CA GLU A 216 -24.80 10.50 -1.77
C GLU A 216 -23.80 9.53 -2.41
N LEU A 217 -22.55 9.97 -2.64
CA LEU A 217 -21.48 9.05 -3.05
C LEU A 217 -21.21 8.00 -1.97
N GLN A 218 -21.16 8.42 -0.71
CA GLN A 218 -20.98 7.49 0.42
C GLN A 218 -22.08 6.41 0.45
N LYS A 219 -23.36 6.81 0.38
CA LYS A 219 -24.50 5.87 0.37
C LYS A 219 -24.44 4.89 -0.79
N ARG A 220 -24.07 5.34 -2.00
CA ARG A 220 -23.95 4.46 -3.17
C ARG A 220 -22.87 3.40 -3.00
N ILE A 221 -21.76 3.74 -2.33
CA ILE A 221 -20.69 2.79 -2.04
C ILE A 221 -21.18 1.74 -1.04
N GLU A 222 -21.83 2.17 0.05
CA GLU A 222 -22.38 1.28 1.08
C GLU A 222 -23.41 0.30 0.50
N GLN A 223 -24.34 0.78 -0.33
CA GLN A 223 -25.33 -0.06 -1.01
C GLN A 223 -24.69 -1.09 -1.95
N HIS A 224 -23.63 -0.70 -2.67
CA HIS A 224 -22.93 -1.61 -3.55
C HIS A 224 -22.18 -2.70 -2.75
N GLU A 225 -21.53 -2.33 -1.65
CA GLU A 225 -20.87 -3.28 -0.74
C GLU A 225 -21.86 -4.28 -0.14
N ASP A 226 -23.03 -3.83 0.33
CA ASP A 226 -24.07 -4.72 0.87
C ASP A 226 -24.57 -5.72 -0.18
N SER A 227 -24.79 -5.28 -1.43
CA SER A 227 -25.24 -6.15 -2.52
C SER A 227 -24.23 -7.27 -2.85
N LEU A 228 -22.93 -6.95 -2.77
CA LEU A 228 -21.86 -7.94 -2.98
C LEU A 228 -21.81 -8.98 -1.86
N ARG A 229 -22.13 -8.58 -0.62
CA ARG A 229 -22.15 -9.48 0.53
C ARG A 229 -23.33 -10.44 0.50
N GLU A 230 -24.49 -9.98 0.06
CA GLU A 230 -25.68 -10.83 -0.10
C GLU A 230 -25.55 -11.79 -1.28
N GLY A 231 -24.87 -11.39 -2.37
CA GLY A 231 -24.61 -12.23 -3.53
C GLY A 231 -23.42 -13.19 -3.42
N GLY A 232 -22.52 -12.98 -2.45
CA GLY A 232 -21.20 -13.63 -2.37
C GLY A 232 -21.16 -15.08 -1.86
N LYS A 233 -22.28 -15.81 -1.80
CA LYS A 233 -22.26 -17.22 -1.37
C LYS A 233 -21.76 -18.21 -2.43
N ASP A 234 -21.55 -17.79 -3.68
CA ASP A 234 -21.14 -18.72 -4.73
C ASP A 234 -20.42 -18.03 -5.91
N SER A 235 -19.20 -17.51 -5.70
CA SER A 235 -18.22 -17.35 -6.80
C SER A 235 -16.85 -16.91 -6.27
N SER A 236 -15.91 -17.85 -6.24
CA SER A 236 -14.48 -17.54 -6.41
C SER A 236 -14.25 -17.30 -7.90
N TYR A 237 -13.63 -16.20 -8.32
CA TYR A 237 -12.47 -16.13 -9.24
C TYR A 237 -12.21 -14.71 -9.81
N MET A 238 -10.91 -14.42 -9.96
CA MET A 238 -10.25 -13.52 -10.92
C MET A 238 -10.48 -12.00 -10.87
N TYR A 239 -9.48 -11.31 -10.32
CA TYR A 239 -9.13 -9.93 -10.64
C TYR A 239 -8.57 -9.89 -12.08
N GLN A 240 -9.29 -9.28 -13.02
CA GLN A 240 -8.81 -9.08 -14.40
C GLN A 240 -8.52 -7.59 -14.64
N ASN A 241 -7.31 -7.37 -15.15
CA ASN A 241 -6.73 -6.11 -15.61
C ASN A 241 -7.70 -5.29 -16.49
N SER A 242 -7.93 -4.03 -16.15
CA SER A 242 -8.54 -3.06 -17.07
C SER A 242 -7.45 -2.47 -17.98
N GLN A 243 -7.26 -3.07 -19.15
CA GLN A 243 -6.63 -2.37 -20.27
C GLN A 243 -7.67 -1.45 -20.93
N VAL A 244 -7.21 -0.22 -21.17
CA VAL A 244 -7.90 0.86 -21.85
C VAL A 244 -8.30 0.42 -23.27
N GLN A 245 -9.58 0.54 -23.60
CA GLN A 245 -10.11 0.36 -24.96
C GLN A 245 -9.66 1.51 -25.86
N HIS A 246 -9.08 1.18 -27.01
CA HIS A 246 -9.19 2.01 -28.21
C HIS A 246 -10.33 1.47 -29.08
N GLU A 247 -11.17 2.40 -29.52
CA GLU A 247 -12.39 2.19 -30.28
C GLU A 247 -12.16 1.54 -31.65
N ALA A 248 -13.03 0.58 -31.98
CA ALA A 248 -13.68 0.51 -33.29
C ALA A 248 -15.01 -0.24 -33.14
N SER A 249 -16.10 0.50 -33.36
CA SER A 249 -17.46 0.06 -33.70
C SER A 249 -17.46 -1.16 -34.65
N THR A 250 -18.39 -2.13 -34.66
CA THR A 250 -19.85 -2.06 -34.49
C THR A 250 -20.49 -3.47 -34.54
N TYR A 251 -21.71 -3.59 -33.97
CA TYR A 251 -22.84 -4.51 -34.25
C TYR A 251 -22.70 -6.05 -34.10
N SER A 252 -23.39 -6.57 -33.08
CA SER A 252 -23.95 -7.93 -33.04
C SER A 252 -25.38 -7.94 -33.61
N THR A 253 -25.66 -8.73 -34.65
CA THR A 253 -26.96 -9.39 -34.86
C THR A 253 -26.86 -10.54 -35.86
N SER A 254 -27.74 -11.51 -35.64
CA SER A 254 -27.82 -12.88 -36.15
C SER A 254 -27.95 -13.06 -37.67
N SER A 255 -27.42 -14.20 -38.10
CA SER A 255 -27.42 -14.88 -39.40
C SER A 255 -28.62 -14.67 -40.33
N GLN A 256 -28.36 -14.22 -41.57
CA GLN A 256 -29.03 -14.68 -42.79
C GLN A 256 -28.03 -14.73 -43.96
N ILE A 257 -28.14 -15.79 -44.75
CA ILE A 257 -27.24 -16.21 -45.84
C ILE A 257 -27.43 -15.34 -47.09
N ALA A 258 -26.34 -14.83 -47.67
CA ALA A 258 -26.21 -14.56 -49.10
C ALA A 258 -24.73 -14.47 -49.50
N MET A 259 -24.31 -15.35 -50.41
CA MET A 259 -22.97 -15.42 -50.98
C MET A 259 -22.71 -14.26 -51.96
N ALA A 260 -21.56 -13.60 -51.84
CA ALA A 260 -20.91 -12.94 -52.97
C ALA A 260 -19.39 -12.92 -52.78
N ILE A 261 -18.72 -13.54 -53.75
CA ILE A 261 -17.29 -13.75 -53.93
C ILE A 261 -16.57 -12.40 -54.12
N ILE A 262 -15.41 -12.21 -53.49
CA ILE A 262 -14.15 -11.63 -54.03
C ILE A 262 -13.02 -11.87 -53.01
N PHE A 263 -12.08 -12.74 -53.37
CA PHE A 263 -10.66 -12.72 -52.96
C PHE A 263 -9.86 -12.49 -54.27
N PRO A 264 -8.58 -12.06 -54.30
CA PRO A 264 -7.59 -11.88 -53.22
C PRO A 264 -6.85 -10.52 -53.32
N PHE A 265 -5.78 -10.29 -52.53
CA PHE A 265 -4.54 -9.51 -52.85
C PHE A 265 -3.87 -8.84 -51.63
N PHE A 266 -3.56 -9.59 -50.57
CA PHE A 266 -2.54 -9.17 -49.60
C PHE A 266 -1.46 -10.23 -49.32
N GLY A 267 -1.25 -11.14 -50.28
CA GLY A 267 -0.14 -12.09 -50.26
C GLY A 267 1.15 -11.59 -50.94
N ILE A 268 1.16 -10.37 -51.49
CA ILE A 268 2.27 -9.87 -52.33
C ILE A 268 3.14 -8.82 -51.62
N VAL A 269 2.72 -8.25 -50.49
CA VAL A 269 3.49 -7.17 -49.83
C VAL A 269 4.65 -7.72 -48.96
N LEU A 270 4.62 -9.00 -48.57
CA LEU A 270 5.65 -9.58 -47.68
C LEU A 270 6.91 -10.10 -48.38
N ILE A 271 6.96 -10.15 -49.71
CA ILE A 271 8.16 -10.59 -50.44
C ILE A 271 9.17 -9.44 -50.65
N PHE A 272 8.74 -8.17 -50.57
CA PHE A 272 9.64 -7.03 -50.80
C PHE A 272 10.54 -6.68 -49.60
N PHE A 273 10.23 -7.13 -48.38
CA PHE A 273 11.05 -6.83 -47.19
C PHE A 273 12.15 -7.85 -46.90
N ILE A 274 12.18 -9.00 -47.59
CA ILE A 274 13.21 -10.03 -47.40
C ILE A 274 14.41 -9.83 -48.36
N LEU A 275 14.25 -9.02 -49.42
CA LEU A 275 15.28 -8.81 -50.45
C LEU A 275 16.10 -7.51 -50.31
N HIS A 276 15.97 -6.78 -49.22
CA HIS A 276 16.90 -5.70 -48.88
C HIS A 276 17.69 -6.03 -47.62
N LYS A 277 18.76 -6.80 -47.82
CA LYS A 277 19.99 -6.76 -47.03
C LYS A 277 21.11 -6.25 -47.92
#